data_AF-A0A842Q3B1-F1
#
_entry.id   AF-A0A842Q3B1-F1
#
_cell.length_a   1.000
_cell.length_b   1.000
_cell.length_c   1.000
_cell.angle_alpha   90.00
_cell.angle_beta   90.00
_cell.angle_gamma   90.00
#
_symmetry.space_group_name_H-M   'P 1'
#
loop_
_entity.id
_entity.type
_entity.pdbx_description
1 polymer ?
#
loop_
_entity_poly.entity_id
_entity_poly.type
_entity_poly.pdbx_seq_one_letter_code
_entity_poly.pdbx_strand_id
1 'polypeptide(L)' 'LLDIRMTRINGLQLFHRIRRLSPKIKIKFISPLDVAEELTSILPDMKHDDIIKKPVERKHFISKINSALQEH' A
#
# COMPACT_ATOMS: atom_id res chain seq x y z
N LEU A 1 0.12 7.10 2.05
CA LEU A 1 -0.83 6.26 1.27
C LEU A 1 -0.48 6.36 -0.20
N LEU A 2 -0.53 5.27 -0.95
CA LEU A 2 -0.13 5.22 -2.36
C LEU A 2 -1.15 4.41 -3.18
N ASP A 3 -1.67 4.99 -4.26
CA ASP A 3 -2.49 4.24 -5.23
C ASP A 3 -1.58 3.47 -6.18
N ILE A 4 -1.92 2.21 -6.45
CA ILE A 4 -1.16 1.36 -7.38
C ILE A 4 -1.61 1.59 -8.82
N ARG A 5 -2.91 1.82 -9.04
CA ARG A 5 -3.47 2.06 -10.38
C ARG A 5 -3.64 3.57 -10.58
N MET A 6 -2.54 4.25 -10.94
CA MET A 6 -2.57 5.65 -11.37
C MET A 6 -2.49 5.76 -12.89
N THR A 7 -3.20 6.72 -13.49
CA THR A 7 -3.35 6.83 -14.95
C THR A 7 -2.09 7.25 -15.70
N ARG A 8 -1.16 7.96 -15.05
CA ARG A 8 0.05 8.53 -15.68
C ARG A 8 1.35 8.04 -15.08
N ILE A 9 1.28 7.39 -13.92
CA ILE A 9 2.44 7.01 -13.10
C ILE A 9 2.24 5.55 -12.69
N ASN A 10 3.28 4.73 -12.78
CA ASN A 10 3.22 3.38 -12.25
C ASN A 10 3.45 3.44 -10.72
N GLY A 11 2.43 3.08 -9.93
CA GLY A 11 2.50 3.13 -8.46
C GLY A 11 3.61 2.25 -7.87
N LEU A 12 3.98 1.14 -8.52
CA LEU A 12 5.09 0.28 -8.09
C LEU A 12 6.44 0.92 -8.35
N GLN A 13 6.63 1.55 -9.51
CA GLN A 13 7.85 2.30 -9.78
C GLN A 13 8.03 3.46 -8.79
N LEU A 14 6.93 4.15 -8.44
CA LEU A 14 6.94 5.20 -7.43
C LEU A 14 7.31 4.65 -6.05
N PHE A 15 6.75 3.51 -5.64
CA PHE A 15 7.12 2.82 -4.41
C PHE A 15 8.62 2.54 -4.33
N HIS A 16 9.21 1.93 -5.37
CA HIS A 16 10.64 1.63 -5.38
C HIS A 16 11.51 2.89 -5.33
N ARG A 17 11.09 3.99 -5.97
CA ARG A 17 11.80 5.28 -5.88
C ARG A 17 11.73 5.86 -4.47
N ILE A 18 10.55 5.88 -3.86
CA ILE A 18 10.36 6.40 -2.49
C ILE A 18 11.16 5.58 -1.49
N ARG A 19 11.10 4.24 -1.55
CA ARG A 19 11.86 3.36 -0.65
C ARG A 19 13.37 3.55 -0.76
N ARG A 20 13.88 3.82 -1.97
CA ARG A 20 15.30 4.10 -2.18
C ARG A 20 15.74 5.42 -1.55
N LEU A 21 14.89 6.44 -1.60
CA LEU A 21 15.17 7.76 -1.04
C LEU A 21 14.97 7.81 0.48
N SER A 22 13.97 7.09 0.99
CA SER A 22 13.63 7.05 2.42
C SER A 22 13.20 5.64 2.81
N PRO A 23 14.15 4.75 3.15
CA PRO A 23 13.86 3.34 3.45
C PRO A 23 12.87 3.16 4.61
N LYS A 24 12.88 4.09 5.57
CA LYS A 24 12.05 4.06 6.79
C LYS A 24 10.63 4.58 6.63
N ILE A 25 10.25 5.09 5.45
CA ILE A 25 8.92 5.65 5.25
C ILE A 25 7.85 4.55 5.28
N LYS A 26 6.79 4.77 6.07
CA LYS A 26 5.64 3.87 6.13
C LYS A 26 4.75 4.09 4.90
N ILE A 27 4.61 3.08 4.06
CA ILE A 27 3.78 3.14 2.85
C ILE A 27 2.68 2.09 2.99
N LYS A 28 1.42 2.55 3.00
CA LYS A 28 0.24 1.72 2.82
C LYS A 28 -0.30 1.93 1.40
N PHE A 29 -0.50 0.85 0.68
CA PHE A 29 -1.03 0.84 -0.67
C PHE A 29 -2.55 0.81 -0.66
N ILE A 30 -3.14 1.38 -1.71
CA ILE A 30 -4.57 1.33 -1.96
C ILE A 30 -4.76 0.72 -3.34
N SER A 31 -5.43 -0.44 -3.41
CA SER A 31 -5.57 -1.22 -4.63
C SER A 31 -6.91 -1.92 -4.69
N PRO A 32 -7.47 -2.19 -5.88
CA PRO A 32 -8.62 -3.07 -6.03
C PRO A 32 -8.28 -4.52 -5.65
N LEU A 33 -9.32 -5.30 -5.30
CA LEU A 33 -9.22 -6.65 -4.73
C LEU A 33 -8.32 -7.59 -5.56
N ASP A 34 -8.61 -7.64 -6.86
CA ASP A 34 -7.96 -8.40 -7.92
C ASP A 34 -6.44 -8.13 -8.01
N VAL A 35 -6.02 -6.89 -7.80
CA VAL A 35 -4.60 -6.50 -7.91
C VAL A 35 -3.86 -6.70 -6.58
N ALA A 36 -4.56 -6.61 -5.44
CA ALA A 36 -3.95 -6.75 -4.12
C ALA A 36 -3.27 -8.11 -3.91
N GLU A 37 -3.85 -9.19 -4.44
CA GLU A 37 -3.34 -10.56 -4.26
C GLU A 37 -2.13 -10.84 -5.15
N GLU A 38 -2.14 -10.31 -6.37
CA GLU A 38 -1.01 -10.36 -7.30
C GLU A 38 0.22 -9.66 -6.68
N LEU A 39 0.01 -8.48 -6.10
CA LEU A 39 1.09 -7.68 -5.54
C LEU A 39 1.82 -8.32 -4.37
N THR A 40 1.09 -8.96 -3.46
CA THR A 40 1.71 -9.69 -2.34
C THR A 40 2.49 -10.92 -2.81
N SER A 41 2.17 -11.45 -3.98
CA SER A 41 2.88 -12.58 -4.58
C SER A 41 4.17 -12.14 -5.29
N ILE A 42 4.19 -10.92 -5.85
CA ILE A 42 5.33 -10.38 -6.60
C ILE A 42 6.31 -9.61 -5.70
N LEU A 43 5.84 -9.01 -4.61
CA LEU A 43 6.64 -8.19 -3.71
C LEU A 43 6.79 -8.87 -2.33
N PRO A 44 7.86 -9.66 -2.10
CA PRO A 44 8.05 -10.40 -0.85
C PRO A 44 8.21 -9.51 0.39
N ASP A 45 8.63 -8.24 0.19
CA ASP A 45 8.75 -7.24 1.26
C ASP A 45 7.41 -6.59 1.64
N MET A 46 6.33 -6.91 0.92
CA MET A 46 5.02 -6.30 1.10
C MET A 46 4.09 -7.25 1.86
N LYS A 47 3.67 -6.85 3.05
CA LYS A 47 2.71 -7.64 3.83
C LYS A 47 1.30 -7.35 3.35
N HIS A 48 0.39 -8.30 3.52
CA HIS A 48 -1.04 -8.07 3.25
C HIS A 48 -1.59 -6.87 4.03
N ASP A 49 -1.07 -6.62 5.24
CA ASP A 49 -1.43 -5.46 6.06
C ASP A 49 -0.94 -4.12 5.53
N ASP A 50 -0.07 -4.13 4.52
CA ASP A 50 0.34 -2.94 3.80
C ASP A 50 -0.63 -2.56 2.68
N ILE A 51 -1.64 -3.39 2.39
CA ILE A 51 -2.64 -3.13 1.35
C ILE A 51 -4.01 -2.86 1.95
N ILE A 52 -4.60 -1.74 1.50
CA ILE A 52 -5.99 -1.38 1.71
C ILE A 52 -6.76 -1.70 0.43
N LYS A 53 -7.61 -2.72 0.49
CA LYS A 53 -8.41 -3.21 -0.65
C LYS A 53 -9.61 -2.30 -0.92
N LYS A 54 -9.83 -1.90 -2.17
CA LYS A 54 -11.01 -1.13 -2.63
C LYS A 54 -12.13 -2.07 -3.14
N PRO A 55 -13.42 -1.73 -2.91
CA PRO A 55 -13.90 -0.63 -2.07
C PRO A 55 -13.65 -0.93 -0.58
N VAL A 56 -13.39 0.12 0.21
CA VAL A 56 -13.12 0.00 1.65
C VAL A 56 -14.16 0.79 2.44
N GLU A 57 -14.69 0.19 3.50
CA GLU A 57 -15.55 0.91 4.44
C GLU A 57 -14.74 1.95 5.22
N ARG A 58 -15.32 3.13 5.49
CA ARG A 58 -14.65 4.22 6.24
C ARG A 58 -14.07 3.75 7.58
N LYS A 59 -14.81 2.96 8.35
CA LYS A 59 -14.34 2.44 9.65
C LYS A 59 -13.11 1.55 9.48
N HIS A 60 -13.13 0.68 8.49
CA HIS A 60 -12.00 -0.20 8.19
C HIS A 60 -10.78 0.59 7.70
N PHE A 61 -10.99 1.61 6.87
CA PHE A 61 -9.92 2.51 6.42
C PHE A 61 -9.25 3.22 7.61
N ILE A 62 -10.03 3.86 8.48
CA ILE A 62 -9.51 4.57 9.67
C ILE A 62 -8.74 3.61 10.58
N SER A 63 -9.28 2.40 10.82
CA SER A 63 -8.61 1.38 11.62
C SER A 63 -7.22 1.03 11.06
N LYS A 64 -7.12 0.76 9.75
CA LYS A 64 -5.84 0.45 9.10
C LYS A 64 -4.82 1.60 9.18
N ILE A 65 -5.27 2.85 9.07
CA ILE A 65 -4.38 4.02 9.23
C ILE A 65 -3.87 4.13 10.67
N ASN A 66 -4.76 3.97 11.66
CA ASN A 66 -4.37 4.04 13.06
C ASN A 66 -3.37 2.94 13.41
N SER A 67 -3.58 1.70 12.94
CA SER A 67 -2.62 0.61 13.12
C SER A 67 -1.24 0.96 12.55
N ALA A 68 -1.19 1.52 11.34
CA ALA A 68 0.08 1.92 10.71
C ALA A 68 0.85 2.98 11.51
N LEU A 69 0.14 3.89 12.18
CA LEU A 69 0.75 4.94 13.00
C LEU A 69 1.30 4.41 14.33
N GLN A 70 0.67 3.37 14.89
CA GLN A 70 1.03 2.76 16.19
C GLN A 70 2.12 1.67 16.08
N GLU A 71 2.43 1.17 14.89
CA GLU A 71 3.57 0.26 14.67
C GLU A 71 4.89 0.95 15.10
N HIS A 72 5.53 0.45 16.16
CA HIS A 72 6.81 0.96 16.70
C HIS A 72 8.01 0.62 15.83
#